data_AF-A0A368FCC3-F1
#
_entry.id   AF-A0A368FCC3-F1
#
_cell.length_a   1.000
_cell.length_b   1.000
_cell.length_c   1.000
_cell.angle_alpha   90.00
_cell.angle_beta   90.00
_cell.angle_gamma   90.00
#
_symmetry.space_group_name_H-M   'P 1'
#
loop_
_entity.id
_entity.type
_entity.pdbx_description
1 polymer ?
#
loop_
_entity_poly.entity_id
_entity_poly.type
_entity_poly.pdbx_seq_one_letter_code
_entity_poly.pdbx_strand_id
1 'polypeptide(L)'
;MALAGFRTIGKKIVCVGRNYKDHALELGNPIPTKPLLFLKSPNAFVQEGHPIVTPAGCKNLHQEVELGVVIGKTAKFSQRYDCASSERHMIHLNVPRSEAMSYVGGYTVALDMTARDFQVCSALKLSPCFCPGCFAHL
;
A
#
# COMPACT_ATOMS: atom_id res chain seq x y z
N MET A 1 -15.49 -17.75 -3.71
CA MET A 1 -15.42 -16.76 -4.81
C MET A 1 -14.01 -16.76 -5.37
N ALA A 2 -13.87 -16.83 -6.69
CA ALA A 2 -12.54 -16.86 -7.33
C ALA A 2 -11.87 -15.49 -7.20
N LEU A 3 -10.66 -15.45 -6.63
CA LEU A 3 -9.88 -14.23 -6.47
C LEU A 3 -9.23 -13.76 -7.78
N ALA A 4 -9.41 -14.49 -8.89
CA ALA A 4 -8.88 -14.12 -10.20
C ALA A 4 -9.32 -12.71 -10.66
N GLY A 5 -10.49 -12.24 -10.23
CA GLY A 5 -11.02 -10.91 -10.53
C GLY A 5 -10.71 -9.82 -9.49
N PHE A 6 -9.75 -10.01 -8.57
CA PHE A 6 -9.54 -9.07 -7.43
C PHE A 6 -9.33 -7.61 -7.86
N ARG A 7 -8.79 -7.39 -9.06
CA ARG A 7 -8.52 -6.07 -9.67
C ARG A 7 -9.79 -5.24 -9.90
N THR A 8 -10.94 -5.89 -10.15
CA THR A 8 -12.21 -5.19 -10.43
C THR A 8 -13.11 -5.07 -9.19
N ILE A 9 -12.90 -5.91 -8.19
CA ILE A 9 -13.71 -5.94 -6.95
C ILE A 9 -12.98 -5.35 -5.73
N GLY A 10 -11.67 -5.14 -5.84
CA GLY A 10 -10.81 -4.64 -4.78
C GLY A 10 -11.24 -3.24 -4.32
N LYS A 11 -11.41 -3.06 -3.01
CA LYS A 11 -11.91 -1.80 -2.44
C LYS A 11 -10.80 -0.87 -1.95
N LYS A 12 -9.62 -1.41 -1.67
CA LYS A 12 -8.49 -0.68 -1.08
C LYS A 12 -7.18 -1.32 -1.52
N ILE A 13 -6.16 -0.49 -1.71
CA ILE A 13 -4.78 -0.90 -1.93
C ILE A 13 -3.96 -0.25 -0.81
N VAL A 14 -3.24 -1.06 -0.04
CA VAL A 14 -2.37 -0.59 1.05
C VAL A 14 -0.94 -0.92 0.68
N CYS A 15 -0.08 0.10 0.67
CA CYS A 15 1.32 0.00 0.28
C CYS A 15 2.21 0.19 1.50
N VAL A 16 3.40 -0.42 1.48
CA VAL A 16 4.38 -0.36 2.58
C VAL A 16 5.68 0.25 2.06
N GLY A 17 5.95 1.48 2.47
CA GLY A 17 7.19 2.17 2.13
C GLY A 17 8.38 1.68 2.95
N ARG A 18 9.56 1.66 2.32
CA ARG A 18 10.88 1.38 2.95
C ARG A 18 10.98 -0.01 3.58
N ASN A 19 10.39 -1.02 2.92
CA ASN A 19 10.41 -2.40 3.40
C ASN A 19 11.67 -3.19 2.97
N TYR A 20 12.51 -2.62 2.09
CA TYR A 20 13.80 -3.18 1.69
C TYR A 20 14.93 -2.27 2.20
N LYS A 21 15.89 -2.87 2.93
CA LYS A 21 17.00 -2.12 3.56
C LYS A 21 17.83 -1.35 2.55
N ASP A 22 18.18 -2.00 1.44
CA ASP A 22 19.04 -1.41 0.40
C ASP A 22 18.37 -0.22 -0.27
N HIS A 23 17.06 -0.31 -0.53
CA HIS A 23 16.28 0.79 -1.09
C HIS A 23 16.10 1.96 -0.10
N ALA A 24 15.99 1.68 1.20
CA ALA A 24 15.95 2.73 2.21
C ALA A 24 17.28 3.52 2.27
N LEU A 25 18.40 2.83 2.11
CA LEU A 25 19.74 3.42 2.07
C LEU A 25 19.99 4.21 0.79
N GLU A 26 19.52 3.72 -0.36
CA GLU A 26 19.62 4.40 -1.67
C GLU A 26 19.00 5.81 -1.63
N LEU A 27 17.84 5.95 -0.98
CA LEU A 27 17.16 7.23 -0.82
C LEU A 27 17.71 8.08 0.35
N GLY A 28 18.80 7.67 0.99
CA GLY A 28 19.44 8.39 2.11
C GLY A 28 18.56 8.49 3.36
N ASN A 29 17.60 7.58 3.53
CA ASN A 29 16.60 7.66 4.59
C ASN A 29 16.95 6.75 5.77
N PRO A 30 16.58 7.11 7.02
CA PRO A 30 16.71 6.22 8.15
C PRO A 30 15.76 5.03 8.00
N ILE A 31 16.24 3.84 8.39
CA ILE A 31 15.41 2.62 8.44
C ILE A 31 14.33 2.84 9.50
N PRO A 32 13.04 2.85 9.12
CA PRO A 32 11.98 3.14 10.07
C PRO A 32 11.74 1.94 11.00
N THR A 33 11.46 2.20 12.28
CA THR A 33 11.13 1.17 13.27
C THR A 33 9.71 0.61 13.13
N LYS A 34 8.84 1.34 12.41
CA LYS A 34 7.48 0.94 12.05
C LYS A 34 7.28 1.10 10.54
N PRO A 35 6.46 0.24 9.90
CA PRO A 35 6.20 0.35 8.48
C PRO A 35 5.52 1.68 8.14
N LEU A 36 5.99 2.35 7.09
CA LEU A 36 5.32 3.52 6.54
C LEU A 36 4.17 3.03 5.65
N LEU A 37 2.95 3.38 6.00
CA LEU A 37 1.76 2.96 5.26
C LEU A 37 1.20 4.13 4.45
N PHE A 38 0.85 3.85 3.21
CA PHE A 38 0.11 4.77 2.34
C PHE A 38 -0.91 3.99 1.51
N LEU A 39 -1.84 4.72 0.89
CA LEU A 39 -2.96 4.12 0.17
C LEU A 39 -2.91 4.51 -1.30
N LYS A 40 -3.26 3.53 -2.15
CA LYS A 40 -3.65 3.79 -3.53
C LYS A 40 -5.16 3.58 -3.67
N SER A 41 -5.80 4.39 -4.52
CA SER A 41 -7.21 4.21 -4.84
C SER A 41 -7.40 2.92 -5.66
N PRO A 42 -8.56 2.25 -5.61
CA PRO A 42 -8.86 1.12 -6.49
C PRO A 42 -8.74 1.44 -7.99
N ASN A 43 -8.96 2.70 -8.37
CA ASN A 43 -8.79 3.17 -9.75
C ASN A 43 -7.32 3.16 -10.22
N ALA A 44 -6.37 2.88 -9.32
CA ALA A 44 -4.97 2.70 -9.67
C ALA A 44 -4.68 1.37 -10.37
N PHE A 45 -5.57 0.38 -10.30
CA PHE A 45 -5.33 -0.90 -10.95
C PHE A 45 -5.26 -0.73 -12.46
N VAL A 46 -4.13 -1.16 -13.04
CA VAL A 46 -3.94 -1.31 -14.48
C VAL A 46 -3.77 -2.80 -14.76
N GLN A 47 -4.58 -3.32 -15.67
CA GLN A 47 -4.48 -4.72 -16.08
C GLN A 47 -3.42 -4.87 -17.16
N GLU A 48 -2.76 -6.03 -17.18
CA GLU A 48 -1.89 -6.43 -18.27
C GLU A 48 -2.53 -6.15 -19.65
N GLY A 49 -1.72 -5.63 -20.57
CA GLY A 49 -2.16 -5.18 -21.90
C GLY A 49 -2.68 -3.74 -21.94
N HIS A 50 -2.90 -3.08 -20.80
CA HIS A 50 -3.24 -1.65 -20.76
C HIS A 50 -2.00 -0.79 -20.48
N PRO A 51 -1.90 0.41 -21.08
CA PRO A 51 -0.73 1.26 -20.91
C PRO A 51 -0.69 1.89 -19.51
N ILE A 52 0.53 2.08 -19.00
CA ILE A 52 0.77 2.93 -17.83
C ILE A 52 0.68 4.39 -18.30
N VAL A 53 -0.22 5.15 -17.69
CA VAL A 53 -0.42 6.57 -18.01
C VAL A 53 0.49 7.42 -17.14
N THR A 54 1.26 8.32 -17.74
CA THR A 54 2.04 9.30 -16.97
C THR A 54 1.15 10.50 -16.61
N PRO A 55 1.14 10.96 -15.35
CA PRO A 55 0.36 12.14 -14.97
C PRO A 55 0.80 13.39 -15.73
N ALA A 56 -0.16 14.25 -16.08
CA ALA A 56 0.15 15.51 -16.73
C ALA A 56 1.09 16.35 -15.85
N GLY A 57 2.20 16.82 -16.45
CA GLY A 57 3.22 17.60 -15.76
C GLY A 57 4.27 16.80 -14.99
N CYS A 58 4.14 15.47 -14.90
CA CYS A 58 5.20 14.63 -14.33
C CYS A 58 6.36 14.53 -15.32
N LYS A 59 7.56 14.83 -14.83
CA LYS A 59 8.83 14.75 -15.57
C LYS A 59 9.72 13.63 -15.07
N ASN A 60 9.44 13.11 -13.87
CA ASN A 60 10.23 12.05 -13.26
C ASN A 60 9.36 10.92 -12.70
N LEU A 61 8.97 9.99 -13.58
CA LEU A 61 8.20 8.81 -13.23
C LEU A 61 9.14 7.63 -12.94
N HIS A 62 9.08 7.09 -11.73
CA HIS A 62 9.82 5.90 -11.31
C HIS A 62 8.91 4.68 -11.27
N GLN A 63 9.53 3.52 -11.49
CA GLN A 63 8.90 2.20 -11.32
C GLN A 63 9.53 1.50 -10.12
N GLU A 64 8.70 0.97 -9.23
CA GLU A 64 9.13 0.16 -8.09
C GLU A 64 8.43 -1.20 -8.18
N VAL A 65 9.20 -2.29 -8.33
CA VAL A 65 8.63 -3.65 -8.40
C VAL A 65 8.37 -4.15 -6.99
N GLU A 66 7.13 -4.50 -6.70
CA GLU A 66 6.68 -4.97 -5.39
C GLU A 66 5.93 -6.31 -5.45
N LEU A 67 5.95 -7.04 -4.34
CA LEU A 67 5.10 -8.22 -4.15
C LEU A 67 3.76 -7.78 -3.57
N GLY A 68 2.69 -7.91 -4.36
CA GLY A 68 1.32 -7.70 -3.91
C GLY A 68 0.77 -8.93 -3.19
N VAL A 69 0.19 -8.72 -2.00
CA VAL A 69 -0.51 -9.76 -1.23
C VAL A 69 -2.02 -9.54 -1.36
N VAL A 70 -2.73 -10.51 -1.92
CA VAL A 70 -4.18 -10.44 -2.10
C VAL A 70 -4.87 -11.01 -0.87
N ILE A 71 -5.66 -10.20 -0.18
CA ILE A 71 -6.40 -10.62 1.02
C ILE A 71 -7.73 -11.27 0.60
N GLY A 72 -7.90 -12.55 0.92
CA GLY A 72 -9.05 -13.35 0.51
C GLY A 72 -10.16 -13.43 1.57
N LYS A 73 -9.87 -13.07 2.82
CA LYS A 73 -10.82 -13.10 3.94
C LYS A 73 -10.89 -11.74 4.62
N THR A 74 -12.07 -11.34 5.06
CA THR A 74 -12.24 -10.09 5.81
C THR A 74 -11.58 -10.21 7.19
N ALA A 75 -10.49 -9.47 7.40
CA ALA A 75 -9.96 -9.21 8.73
C ALA A 75 -10.86 -8.19 9.43
N LYS A 76 -11.68 -8.66 10.39
CA LYS A 76 -12.56 -7.78 11.18
C LYS A 76 -11.80 -7.19 12.37
N PHE A 77 -12.05 -5.91 12.65
CA PHE A 77 -11.72 -5.33 13.94
C PHE A 77 -12.62 -5.97 15.00
N SER A 78 -12.05 -6.55 16.05
CA SER A 78 -12.81 -6.80 17.28
C SER A 78 -12.57 -5.62 18.20
N GLN A 79 -13.61 -4.88 18.49
CA GLN A 79 -13.59 -3.84 19.51
C GLN A 79 -13.52 -4.52 20.88
N ARG A 80 -12.33 -4.88 21.34
CA ARG A 80 -12.13 -5.11 22.78
C ARG A 80 -11.99 -3.74 23.43
N TYR A 81 -13.09 -3.28 24.02
CA TYR A 81 -13.03 -2.25 25.05
C TYR A 81 -12.45 -2.90 26.30
N ASP A 82 -11.13 -2.79 26.51
CA ASP A 82 -10.61 -2.94 27.87
C ASP A 82 -10.75 -1.58 28.55
N CYS A 83 -11.84 -1.41 29.29
CA CYS A 83 -12.16 -0.20 30.06
C CYS A 83 -11.23 0.00 31.29
N ALA A 84 -10.17 -0.79 31.44
CA ALA A 84 -9.37 -0.87 32.65
C ALA A 84 -8.00 -0.14 32.59
N SER A 85 -7.55 0.34 31.43
CA SER A 85 -6.25 1.03 31.31
C SER A 85 -6.40 2.42 30.69
N SER A 86 -5.90 3.43 31.39
CA SER A 86 -5.87 4.85 31.02
C SER A 86 -4.92 5.21 29.87
N GLU A 87 -4.45 4.23 29.09
CA GLU A 87 -3.56 4.46 27.95
C GLU A 87 -4.35 4.40 26.62
N ARG A 88 -4.15 5.43 25.81
CA ARG A 88 -4.76 5.72 24.50
C ARG A 88 -5.31 4.50 23.76
N HIS A 89 -6.62 4.54 23.48
CA HIS A 89 -7.37 3.66 22.59
C HIS A 89 -6.57 3.26 21.32
N MET A 90 -5.87 2.13 21.38
CA MET A 90 -5.31 1.46 20.21
C MET A 90 -6.37 0.50 19.70
N ILE A 91 -6.98 0.83 18.56
CA ILE A 91 -7.84 -0.10 17.84
C ILE A 91 -6.95 -1.26 17.37
N HIS A 92 -6.96 -2.37 18.10
CA HIS A 92 -6.21 -3.56 17.73
C HIS A 92 -6.93 -4.33 16.60
N LEU A 93 -6.27 -4.48 15.46
CA LEU A 93 -6.65 -5.49 14.47
C LEU A 93 -6.47 -6.87 15.12
N ASN A 94 -7.53 -7.66 15.18
CA ASN A 94 -7.56 -8.94 15.90
C ASN A 94 -7.02 -10.11 15.07
N VAL A 95 -6.00 -9.88 14.24
CA VAL A 95 -5.35 -10.95 13.47
C VAL A 95 -3.96 -11.17 14.08
N PRO A 96 -3.77 -12.22 14.89
CA PRO A 96 -2.45 -12.53 15.43
C PRO A 96 -1.50 -12.88 14.28
N ARG A 97 -0.21 -12.59 14.47
CA ARG A 97 0.82 -12.83 13.45
C ARG A 97 0.81 -14.28 12.94
N SER A 98 0.55 -15.25 13.83
CA SER A 98 0.44 -16.67 13.51
C SER A 98 -0.69 -16.98 12.53
N GLU A 99 -1.77 -16.20 12.52
CA GLU A 99 -2.94 -16.43 11.68
C GLU A 99 -2.94 -15.60 10.40
N ALA A 100 -2.05 -14.61 10.25
CA ALA A 100 -2.04 -13.69 9.13
C ALA A 100 -2.06 -14.39 7.76
N MET A 101 -1.30 -15.48 7.61
CA MET A 101 -1.24 -16.26 6.36
C MET A 101 -2.57 -16.93 6.01
N SER A 102 -3.44 -17.22 6.98
CA SER A 102 -4.75 -17.81 6.74
C SER A 102 -5.75 -16.87 6.04
N TYR A 103 -5.46 -15.56 6.05
CA TYR A 103 -6.23 -14.51 5.38
C TYR A 103 -5.74 -14.23 3.96
N VAL A 104 -4.52 -14.68 3.62
CA VAL A 104 -3.94 -14.51 2.29
C VAL A 104 -4.65 -15.43 1.32
N GLY A 105 -5.17 -14.84 0.25
CA GLY A 105 -5.83 -15.56 -0.83
C GLY A 105 -4.93 -15.81 -2.04
N GLY A 106 -3.84 -15.05 -2.18
CA GLY A 106 -2.86 -15.23 -3.25
C GLY A 106 -1.85 -14.09 -3.31
N TYR A 107 -1.03 -14.10 -4.36
CA TYR A 107 0.02 -13.12 -4.61
C TYR A 107 -0.03 -12.63 -6.05
N THR A 108 0.55 -11.48 -6.28
CA THR A 108 0.71 -10.87 -7.60
C THR A 108 1.98 -10.04 -7.62
N VAL A 109 2.60 -9.89 -8.79
CA VAL A 109 3.60 -8.83 -8.97
C VAL A 109 2.86 -7.51 -9.12
N ALA A 110 3.39 -6.44 -8.54
CA ALA A 110 2.85 -5.09 -8.66
C ALA A 110 3.96 -4.11 -9.04
N LEU A 111 3.63 -3.10 -9.83
CA LEU A 111 4.47 -1.93 -10.04
C LEU A 111 3.91 -0.77 -9.25
N ASP A 112 4.60 -0.29 -8.22
CA ASP A 112 4.30 0.98 -7.58
C ASP A 112 4.90 2.11 -8.43
N MET A 113 4.10 2.61 -9.38
CA MET A 113 4.49 3.75 -10.20
C MET A 113 4.44 5.03 -9.36
N THR A 114 5.56 5.75 -9.29
CA THR A 114 5.68 6.93 -8.44
C THR A 114 6.22 8.12 -9.22
N ALA A 115 5.43 9.21 -9.29
CA ALA A 115 5.87 10.51 -9.76
C ALA A 115 6.77 11.17 -8.70
N ARG A 116 8.08 10.98 -8.81
CA ARG A 116 9.05 11.34 -7.76
C ARG A 116 9.15 12.85 -7.56
N ASP A 117 9.04 13.60 -8.66
CA ASP A 117 8.98 15.05 -8.66
C ASP A 117 7.80 15.58 -7.83
N PHE A 118 6.63 14.97 -7.95
CA PHE A 118 5.47 15.33 -7.14
C PHE A 118 5.61 14.87 -5.69
N GLN A 119 6.26 13.72 -5.47
CA GLN A 119 6.50 13.18 -4.13
C GLN A 119 7.37 14.10 -3.28
N VAL A 120 8.48 14.62 -3.83
CA VAL A 120 9.38 15.56 -3.14
C VAL A 120 8.62 16.83 -2.74
N CYS A 121 7.75 17.33 -3.62
CA CYS A 121 6.92 18.50 -3.34
C CYS A 121 5.85 18.23 -2.26
N SER A 122 5.36 16.98 -2.17
CA SER A 122 4.36 16.56 -1.17
C SER A 122 4.95 16.18 0.18
N ALA A 123 6.22 15.81 0.28
CA ALA A 123 6.87 15.52 1.57
C ALA A 123 6.88 16.73 2.54
N LEU A 124 6.69 17.95 2.01
CA LEU A 124 6.55 19.19 2.78
C LEU A 124 5.12 19.48 3.25
N LYS A 125 4.11 18.74 2.79
CA LYS A 125 2.70 18.95 3.16
C LYS A 125 2.06 17.61 3.51
N LEU A 126 1.47 17.50 4.69
CA LEU A 126 0.63 16.38 5.18
C LEU A 126 -0.67 16.18 4.33
N SER A 127 -0.60 16.40 3.02
CA SER A 127 -1.66 16.08 2.09
C SER A 127 -1.58 14.60 1.75
N PRO A 128 -2.70 13.87 1.70
CA PRO A 128 -2.70 12.49 1.23
C PRO A 128 -2.00 12.47 -0.13
N CYS A 129 -1.19 11.44 -0.39
CA CYS A 129 -0.53 11.21 -1.68
C CYS A 129 -1.59 10.86 -2.74
N PHE A 130 -2.51 11.80 -2.98
CA PHE A 130 -3.52 11.79 -4.01
C PHE A 130 -2.81 12.29 -5.27
N CYS A 131 -1.82 11.51 -5.72
CA CYS A 131 -1.31 11.67 -7.05
C CYS A 131 -2.23 10.84 -7.96
N PRO A 132 -3.04 11.48 -8.83
CA PRO A 132 -3.71 10.77 -9.91
C PRO A 132 -2.61 10.28 -10.86
N GLY A 133 -2.03 9.13 -10.55
CA GLY A 133 -0.75 8.75 -11.15
C GLY A 133 -0.04 7.57 -10.52
N CYS A 134 -0.38 7.22 -9.28
CA CYS A 134 0.17 6.06 -8.62
C CYS A 134 -0.54 4.79 -9.11
N PHE A 135 -0.23 4.36 -10.33
CA PHE A 135 -0.79 3.14 -10.93
C PHE A 135 -0.12 1.91 -10.31
N ALA A 136 -0.92 0.90 -10.00
CA ALA A 136 -0.47 -0.45 -9.70
C ALA A 136 -0.68 -1.29 -10.96
N HIS A 137 0.37 -1.49 -11.75
CA HIS A 137 0.33 -2.48 -12.82
C HIS A 137 0.52 -3.86 -12.20
N LEU A 138 -0.34 -4.81 -12.56
CA LEU A 138 -0.34 -6.20 -12.08
C LEU A 138 -0.23 -7.20 -13.23
#